data_AF-A0A7X6P5S7-F1
#
_entry.id   AF-A0A7X6P5S7-F1
#
_cell.length_a   1.000
_cell.length_b   1.000
_cell.length_c   1.000
_cell.angle_alpha   90.00
_cell.angle_beta   90.00
_cell.angle_gamma   90.00
#
_symmetry.space_group_name_H-M   'P 1'
#
loop_
_entity.id
_entity.type
_entity.pdbx_description
1 polymer ?
#
loop_
_entity_poly.entity_id
_entity_poly.type
_entity_poly.pdbx_seq_one_letter_code
_entity_poly.pdbx_strand_id
1 'polypeptide(L)'
;MLEAIALLAPSLIALKFYNHLHHNKLSARMLVMTYGLFVVAINVCLYAVTLYLMGNQGVVFTDAYFVKYLIAASVLAIIVPFVVNLTEVTVSVKVSRSNGES
;
A
#
# COMPACT_ATOMS: atom_id res chain seq x y z
N MET A 1 -13.44 17.12 0.34
CA MET A 1 -13.63 16.05 -0.68
C MET A 1 -12.35 15.72 -1.43
N LEU A 2 -11.56 16.71 -1.89
CA LEU A 2 -10.30 16.46 -2.61
C LEU A 2 -9.24 15.72 -1.77
N GLU A 3 -9.15 16.00 -0.47
CA GLU A 3 -8.21 15.35 0.45
C GLU A 3 -8.48 13.84 0.61
N ALA A 4 -9.75 13.45 0.69
CA ALA A 4 -10.13 12.04 0.76
C ALA A 4 -9.71 11.28 -0.50
N ILE A 5 -9.76 11.93 -1.67
CA ILE A 5 -9.30 11.33 -2.93
C ILE A 5 -7.79 11.11 -2.89
N ALA A 6 -7.00 12.03 -2.32
CA ALA A 6 -5.56 11.85 -2.18
C ALA A 6 -5.19 10.69 -1.24
N LEU A 7 -6.01 10.39 -0.23
CA LEU A 7 -5.82 9.22 0.63
C LEU A 7 -6.23 7.89 -0.05
N LEU A 8 -7.24 7.91 -0.93
CA LEU A 8 -7.91 6.70 -1.42
C LEU A 8 -7.57 6.33 -2.87
N ALA A 9 -7.22 7.29 -3.72
CA ALA A 9 -6.88 7.03 -5.13
C ALA A 9 -5.59 6.20 -5.29
N PRO A 10 -4.51 6.47 -4.54
CA PRO A 10 -3.26 5.70 -4.66
C PRO A 10 -3.45 4.24 -4.23
N SER A 11 -4.24 3.97 -3.20
CA SER A 11 -4.57 2.60 -2.78
C SER A 11 -5.43 1.84 -3.79
N LEU A 12 -6.28 2.52 -4.57
CA LEU A 12 -7.01 1.90 -5.69
C LEU A 12 -6.06 1.51 -6.83
N ILE A 13 -5.08 2.36 -7.12
CA ILE A 13 -4.02 2.06 -8.10
C ILE A 13 -3.21 0.85 -7.63
N ALA A 14 -2.78 0.85 -6.36
CA ALA A 14 -2.05 -0.26 -5.74
C ALA A 14 -2.84 -1.58 -5.81
N LEU A 15 -4.15 -1.54 -5.56
CA LEU A 15 -5.02 -2.70 -5.67
C LEU A 15 -5.06 -3.26 -7.09
N LYS A 16 -5.17 -2.38 -8.11
CA LYS A 16 -5.14 -2.82 -9.50
C LYS A 16 -3.80 -3.45 -9.87
N PHE A 17 -2.68 -2.88 -9.45
CA PHE A 17 -1.35 -3.46 -9.65
C PHE A 17 -1.22 -4.83 -8.98
N TYR A 18 -1.64 -4.93 -7.73
CA TYR A 18 -1.60 -6.19 -6.99
C TYR A 18 -2.50 -7.25 -7.63
N ASN A 19 -3.72 -6.89 -8.03
CA ASN A 19 -4.60 -7.83 -8.73
C ASN A 19 -3.99 -8.29 -10.07
N HIS A 20 -3.32 -7.39 -10.79
CA HIS A 20 -2.61 -7.72 -12.02
C HIS A 20 -1.44 -8.69 -11.77
N LEU A 21 -0.66 -8.49 -10.70
CA LEU A 21 0.41 -9.40 -10.28
C LEU A 21 -0.12 -10.81 -9.96
N HIS A 22 -1.34 -10.90 -9.42
CA HIS A 22 -2.03 -12.17 -9.14
C HIS A 22 -2.85 -12.69 -10.34
N HIS A 23 -2.57 -12.24 -11.56
CA HIS A 23 -3.27 -12.63 -12.79
C HIS A 23 -4.80 -12.47 -12.72
N ASN A 24 -5.28 -11.45 -12.01
CA ASN A 24 -6.70 -11.16 -11.76
C ASN A 24 -7.48 -12.31 -11.08
N LYS A 25 -6.80 -13.17 -10.33
CA LYS A 25 -7.43 -14.33 -9.65
C LYS A 25 -7.93 -14.01 -8.23
N LEU A 26 -7.83 -12.77 -7.78
CA LEU A 26 -8.28 -12.40 -6.43
C LEU A 26 -9.80 -12.38 -6.34
N SER A 27 -10.34 -13.02 -5.31
CA SER A 27 -11.78 -12.95 -5.02
C SER A 27 -12.20 -11.54 -4.61
N ALA A 28 -13.47 -11.18 -4.80
CA ALA A 28 -14.00 -9.87 -4.40
C ALA A 28 -13.77 -9.57 -2.90
N ARG A 29 -13.89 -10.58 -2.03
CA ARG A 29 -13.59 -10.45 -0.60
C ARG A 29 -12.11 -10.11 -0.36
N MET A 30 -11.22 -10.76 -1.10
CA MET A 30 -9.78 -10.53 -1.00
C MET A 30 -9.43 -9.13 -1.50
N LEU A 31 -10.01 -8.70 -2.63
CA LEU A 31 -9.83 -7.35 -3.15
C LEU A 31 -10.21 -6.26 -2.14
N VAL A 32 -11.34 -6.40 -1.44
CA VAL A 32 -11.75 -5.43 -0.40
C VAL A 32 -10.78 -5.44 0.80
N MET A 33 -10.35 -6.62 1.24
CA MET A 33 -9.37 -6.75 2.33
C MET A 33 -8.02 -6.13 1.96
N THR A 34 -7.50 -6.46 0.77
CA THR A 34 -6.21 -5.93 0.29
C THR A 34 -6.30 -4.43 0.04
N TYR A 35 -7.45 -3.92 -0.42
CA TYR A 35 -7.67 -2.49 -0.55
C TYR A 35 -7.54 -1.77 0.78
N GLY A 36 -8.24 -2.24 1.82
CA GLY A 36 -8.13 -1.70 3.18
C GLY A 36 -6.69 -1.76 3.71
N LEU A 37 -5.99 -2.85 3.44
CA LEU A 37 -4.59 -3.03 3.80
C LEU A 37 -3.68 -2.01 3.09
N PHE A 38 -3.89 -1.76 1.80
CA PHE A 38 -3.15 -0.74 1.05
C PHE A 38 -3.48 0.69 1.48
N VAL A 39 -4.74 0.99 1.81
CA VAL A 39 -5.12 2.28 2.39
C VAL A 39 -4.31 2.50 3.67
N VAL A 40 -4.31 1.54 4.60
CA VAL A 40 -3.57 1.68 5.85
C VAL A 40 -2.06 1.73 5.60
N ALA A 41 -1.51 0.82 4.82
CA ALA A 41 -0.07 0.73 4.56
C ALA A 41 0.49 1.99 3.90
N ILE A 42 -0.14 2.47 2.81
CA ILE A 42 0.32 3.67 2.09
C ILE A 42 0.25 4.90 3.00
N ASN A 43 -0.84 5.05 3.76
CA ASN A 43 -1.00 6.20 4.66
C ASN A 43 -0.03 6.15 5.85
N VAL A 44 0.22 4.98 6.44
CA VAL A 44 1.21 4.81 7.51
C VAL A 44 2.62 5.08 6.99
N CYS A 45 2.97 4.56 5.81
CA CYS A 45 4.26 4.85 5.17
C CYS A 45 4.42 6.35 4.89
N LEU A 46 3.39 7.00 4.35
CA LEU A 46 3.39 8.46 4.14
C LEU A 46 3.61 9.22 5.44
N TYR A 47 2.87 8.87 6.49
CA TYR A 47 2.98 9.51 7.79
C TYR A 47 4.39 9.37 8.36
N ALA A 48 4.97 8.17 8.28
CA ALA A 48 6.35 7.91 8.71
C ALA A 48 7.36 8.73 7.91
N VAL A 49 7.20 8.80 6.58
CA VAL A 49 8.06 9.60 5.69
C VAL A 49 7.96 11.08 6.03
N THR A 50 6.75 11.61 6.25
CA THR A 50 6.57 13.02 6.64
C THR A 50 7.21 13.30 8.00
N LEU A 51 6.97 12.45 8.99
CA LEU A 51 7.51 12.64 10.34
C LEU A 51 9.05 12.63 10.32
N TYR A 52 9.65 11.74 9.53
CA TYR A 52 11.10 11.58 9.46
C TYR A 52 11.79 12.65 8.60
N LEU A 53 11.21 13.04 7.46
CA LEU A 53 11.84 14.00 6.53
C LEU A 53 11.53 15.47 6.83
N MET A 54 10.35 15.76 7.38
CA MET A 54 9.91 17.15 7.57
C MET A 54 9.89 17.59 9.03
N GLY A 55 10.04 16.68 10.00
CA GLY A 55 9.93 17.01 11.43
C GLY A 55 8.59 17.63 11.83
N ASN A 56 7.60 17.62 10.92
CA ASN A 56 6.30 18.24 11.11
C ASN A 56 5.46 17.36 12.04
N GLN A 57 5.00 17.96 13.14
CA GLN A 57 4.12 17.30 14.13
C GLN A 57 2.64 17.19 13.65
N GLY A 58 2.36 17.43 12.37
CA GLY A 58 1.01 17.37 11.83
C GLY A 58 0.97 17.32 10.31
N VAL A 59 0.00 16.58 9.77
CA VAL A 59 -0.31 16.54 8.35
C VAL A 59 -1.16 17.76 8.02
N VAL A 60 -0.50 18.89 7.71
CA VAL A 60 -1.19 20.10 7.27
C VAL A 60 -1.31 20.07 5.76
N PHE A 61 -2.50 19.79 5.24
CA PHE A 61 -2.80 19.78 3.82
C PHE A 61 -2.96 21.22 3.31
N THR A 62 -1.84 21.89 3.03
CA THR A 62 -1.81 23.10 2.18
C THR A 62 -1.52 22.70 0.73
N ASP A 63 -1.92 23.49 -0.27
CA ASP A 63 -1.85 23.12 -1.70
C ASP A 63 -0.49 22.57 -2.15
N ALA A 64 0.62 23.15 -1.68
CA ALA A 64 1.97 22.68 -2.00
C ALA A 64 2.31 21.33 -1.35
N TYR A 65 1.78 21.05 -0.17
CA TYR A 65 1.96 19.77 0.52
C TYR A 65 1.05 18.70 -0.09
N PHE A 66 -0.16 19.06 -0.50
CA PHE A 66 -1.08 18.15 -1.17
C PHE A 66 -0.46 17.49 -2.40
N VAL A 67 0.18 18.28 -3.27
CA VAL A 67 0.88 17.73 -4.46
C VAL A 67 2.01 16.79 -4.06
N LYS A 68 2.80 17.14 -3.04
CA LYS A 68 3.87 16.28 -2.52
C LYS A 68 3.33 14.97 -1.95
N TYR A 69 2.23 15.03 -1.20
CA TYR A 69 1.51 13.87 -0.66
C TYR A 69 0.99 12.98 -1.78
N LEU A 70 0.34 13.56 -2.79
CA LEU A 70 -0.20 12.82 -3.93
C LEU A 70 0.91 12.07 -4.68
N ILE A 71 2.04 12.73 -4.94
CA ILE A 71 3.19 12.12 -5.62
C ILE A 71 3.77 10.99 -4.77
N ALA A 72 4.02 11.23 -3.48
CA ALA A 72 4.58 10.21 -2.59
C ALA A 72 3.65 9.00 -2.43
N ALA A 73 2.34 9.24 -2.30
CA ALA A 73 1.34 8.19 -2.26
C ALA A 73 1.31 7.37 -3.55
N SER A 74 1.44 8.03 -4.70
CA SER A 74 1.47 7.37 -6.02
C SER A 74 2.71 6.49 -6.19
N VAL A 75 3.88 6.93 -5.68
CA VAL A 75 5.09 6.11 -5.67
C VAL A 75 4.89 4.89 -4.77
N LEU A 76 4.35 5.08 -3.56
CA LEU A 76 4.06 3.98 -2.64
C LEU A 76 3.00 3.02 -3.17
N ALA A 77 2.04 3.50 -3.95
CA ALA A 77 1.05 2.66 -4.61
C ALA A 77 1.67 1.63 -5.56
N ILE A 78 2.86 1.90 -6.08
CA ILE A 78 3.63 0.95 -6.87
C ILE A 78 4.42 0.04 -5.94
N ILE A 79 5.18 0.60 -4.99
CA ILE A 79 6.12 -0.15 -4.14
C ILE A 79 5.41 -1.15 -3.20
N VAL A 80 4.33 -0.73 -2.53
CA VAL A 80 3.66 -1.53 -1.49
C VAL A 80 3.14 -2.87 -2.03
N PRO A 81 2.45 -2.95 -3.18
CA PRO A 81 2.08 -4.22 -3.81
C PRO A 81 3.25 -5.19 -4.02
N PHE A 82 4.42 -4.71 -4.44
CA PHE A 82 5.60 -5.57 -4.61
C PHE A 82 6.10 -6.11 -3.28
N VAL A 83 6.17 -5.26 -2.24
CA VAL A 83 6.60 -5.69 -0.90
C VAL A 83 5.66 -6.75 -0.32
N VAL A 84 4.34 -6.55 -0.47
CA VAL A 84 3.34 -7.52 -0.03
C VAL A 84 3.49 -8.84 -0.79
N ASN A 85 3.59 -8.79 -2.12
CA ASN A 85 3.79 -9.99 -2.94
C ASN A 85 5.07 -10.77 -2.53
N LEU A 86 6.19 -10.07 -2.34
CA LEU A 86 7.44 -10.71 -1.88
C LEU A 86 7.30 -11.35 -0.51
N THR A 87 6.56 -10.71 0.40
CA THR A 87 6.29 -11.23 1.74
C THR A 87 5.43 -12.49 1.66
N GLU A 88 4.39 -12.49 0.83
CA GLU A 88 3.53 -13.66 0.61
C GLU A 88 4.30 -14.84 0.02
N VAL A 89 5.14 -14.59 -0.99
CA VAL A 89 6.01 -15.63 -1.57
C VAL A 89 6.96 -16.20 -0.51
N THR A 90 7.58 -15.34 0.30
CA THR A 90 8.52 -15.77 1.35
C THR A 90 7.81 -16.60 2.43
N VAL A 91 6.62 -16.18 2.88
CA VAL A 91 5.83 -16.92 3.87
C VAL A 91 5.36 -18.25 3.28
N SER A 92 4.90 -18.28 2.03
CA SER A 92 4.47 -19.51 1.36
C SER A 92 5.60 -20.53 1.27
N VAL A 93 6.84 -20.11 1.01
CA VAL A 93 8.01 -21.00 0.98
C VAL A 93 8.30 -21.58 2.36
N LYS A 94 8.16 -20.78 3.41
CA LYS A 94 8.41 -21.23 4.79
C LYS A 94 7.37 -22.25 5.27
N VAL A 95 6.11 -22.07 4.90
CA VAL A 95 5.02 -23.01 5.26
C VAL A 95 5.16 -24.35 4.53
N SER A 96 5.53 -24.36 3.24
CA SER A 96 5.74 -25.61 2.50
C SER A 96 6.91 -26.45 3.03
N ARG A 97 7.97 -25.81 3.55
CA ARG A 97 9.08 -26.53 4.19
C ARG A 97 8.70 -27.14 5.54
N SER A 98 7.84 -26.46 6.31
CA SER A 98 7.40 -26.94 7.62
C SER A 98 6.45 -28.16 7.55
N ASN A 99 5.76 -28.37 6.43
CA ASN A 99 4.85 -29.51 6.23
C ASN A 99 5.49 -30.70 5.49
N GLY A 100 6.75 -30.58 5.05
CA GLY A 100 7.49 -31.63 4.33
C GLY A 100 8.47 -32.43 5.20
N GLU A 101 8.62 -32.06 6.47
CA GLU A 101 9.40 -32.78 7.47
C GLU A 101 8.44 -33.32 8.54
N SER A 102 7.73 -34.40 8.22
CA SER A 102 7.00 -35.23 9.19
C SER A 102 7.02 -36.67 8.72
#